data_AF-A0A0U1NQV2-F1
#
_entry.id   AF-A0A0U1NQV2-F1
#
_cell.length_a   1.000
_cell.length_b   1.000
_cell.length_c   1.000
_cell.angle_alpha   90.00
_cell.angle_beta   90.00
_cell.angle_gamma   90.00
#
_symmetry.space_group_name_H-M   'P 1'
#
loop_
_entity.id
_entity.type
_entity.pdbx_description
1 polymer ?
#
loop_
_entity_poly.entity_id
_entity_poly.type
_entity_poly.pdbx_seq_one_letter_code
_entity_poly.pdbx_strand_id
1 'polypeptide(L)'
;MEFEQRKQERRALVQHLLAQDWNVFGTLKFVNGRTTGRKTANKLLRSYWNKVDRVIYGKAAERQNMRVPRWCFAHEGADHENFHVHFVIPSPLQDTEQTCCLLNAVWAQHHAQTAPLAKNWIMPVKDRAAVTSYVTHEYWRMGSDTISDNLCWDNAQLNFAPNDNYTQQQAHRITRAASPLWLQQAQQALNDQKAQYEASGDLQMMERG
;
A
#
# COMPACT_ATOMS: atom_id res chain seq x y z
N MET A 1 15.70 22.30 -18.71
CA MET A 1 15.60 21.00 -19.42
C MET A 1 15.09 19.91 -18.48
N GLU A 2 15.70 19.71 -17.31
CA GLU A 2 15.29 18.67 -16.35
C GLU A 2 13.84 18.79 -15.83
N PHE A 3 13.34 20.00 -15.58
CA PHE A 3 11.96 20.21 -15.12
C PHE A 3 10.91 19.74 -16.15
N GLU A 4 11.06 20.11 -17.42
CA GLU A 4 10.13 19.71 -18.48
C GLU A 4 10.21 18.20 -18.74
N GLN A 5 11.41 17.61 -18.64
CA GLN A 5 11.57 16.16 -18.70
C GLN A 5 10.81 15.46 -17.56
N ARG A 6 11.03 15.86 -16.30
CA ARG A 6 10.33 15.29 -15.14
C ARG A 6 8.81 15.44 -15.22
N LYS A 7 8.34 16.54 -15.82
CA LYS A 7 6.91 16.77 -16.08
C LYS A 7 6.35 15.79 -17.12
N GLN A 8 7.09 15.52 -18.19
CA GLN A 8 6.72 14.51 -19.19
C GLN A 8 6.73 13.10 -18.60
N GLU A 9 7.78 12.74 -17.86
CA GLU A 9 7.91 11.45 -17.17
C GLU A 9 6.79 11.23 -16.16
N ARG A 10 6.50 12.22 -15.31
CA ARG A 10 5.35 12.17 -14.38
C ARG A 10 4.04 11.97 -15.13
N ARG A 11 3.84 12.66 -16.26
CA ARG A 11 2.62 12.48 -17.08
C ARG A 11 2.53 11.05 -17.61
N ALA A 12 3.61 10.48 -18.10
CA ALA A 12 3.65 9.09 -18.56
C ALA A 12 3.34 8.11 -17.42
N LEU A 13 3.92 8.32 -16.23
CA LEU A 13 3.64 7.54 -15.03
C LEU A 13 2.16 7.61 -14.62
N VAL A 14 1.57 8.81 -14.63
CA VAL A 14 0.13 9.01 -14.34
C VAL A 14 -0.73 8.23 -15.34
N GLN A 15 -0.43 8.30 -16.63
CA GLN A 15 -1.17 7.56 -17.66
C GLN A 15 -1.01 6.04 -17.48
N HIS A 16 0.20 5.57 -17.20
CA HIS A 16 0.47 4.16 -16.94
C HIS A 16 -0.37 3.64 -15.77
N LEU A 17 -0.43 4.37 -14.66
CA LEU A 17 -1.20 3.99 -13.47
C LEU A 17 -2.70 3.99 -13.74
N LEU A 18 -3.23 5.00 -14.43
CA LEU A 18 -4.66 5.08 -14.74
C LEU A 18 -5.13 3.99 -15.72
N ALA A 19 -4.21 3.39 -16.49
CA ALA A 19 -4.50 2.24 -17.33
C ALA A 19 -4.59 0.91 -16.57
N GLN A 20 -4.20 0.89 -15.29
CA GLN A 20 -4.26 -0.30 -14.44
C GLN A 20 -5.56 -0.36 -13.64
N ASP A 21 -5.98 -1.56 -13.26
CA ASP A 21 -7.22 -1.78 -12.50
C ASP A 21 -6.99 -1.94 -10.99
N TRP A 22 -6.34 -0.96 -10.37
CA TRP A 22 -6.22 -0.91 -8.90
C TRP A 22 -7.40 -0.19 -8.27
N ASN A 23 -7.73 -0.61 -7.04
CA ASN A 23 -8.88 -0.13 -6.28
C ASN A 23 -8.60 0.04 -4.78
N VAL A 24 -7.37 -0.23 -4.34
CA VAL A 24 -6.89 0.05 -2.98
C VAL A 24 -5.74 1.03 -3.03
N PHE A 25 -5.80 2.03 -2.15
CA PHE A 25 -4.72 2.97 -1.89
C PHE A 25 -4.27 2.82 -0.44
N GLY A 26 -2.99 3.00 -0.18
CA GLY A 26 -2.54 3.10 1.20
C GLY A 26 -1.25 3.86 1.43
N THR A 27 -1.01 4.15 2.70
CA THR A 27 0.13 4.88 3.22
C THR A 27 0.79 4.06 4.33
N LEU A 28 2.04 3.64 4.10
CA LEU A 28 2.86 2.88 5.04
C LEU A 28 3.80 3.85 5.78
N LYS A 29 3.34 4.30 6.94
CA LYS A 29 4.07 5.20 7.85
C LYS A 29 4.68 4.45 9.03
N PHE A 30 5.75 5.02 9.56
CA PHE A 30 6.38 4.59 10.81
C PHE A 30 5.88 5.43 11.98
N VAL A 31 5.87 4.87 13.20
CA VAL A 31 5.47 5.56 14.44
C VAL A 31 6.22 6.88 14.60
N ASN A 32 7.51 6.87 14.25
CA ASN A 32 8.31 8.06 14.10
C ASN A 32 9.15 7.93 12.82
N GLY A 33 8.65 8.54 11.73
CA GLY A 33 9.33 8.57 10.44
C GLY A 33 10.72 9.19 10.49
N ARG A 34 10.93 10.16 11.39
CA ARG A 34 12.21 10.89 11.56
C ARG A 34 13.33 10.05 12.15
N THR A 35 13.00 9.10 13.01
CA THR A 35 14.01 8.23 13.65
C THR A 35 14.20 6.92 12.93
N THR A 36 13.29 6.54 12.03
CA THR A 36 13.41 5.32 11.23
C THR A 36 14.20 5.60 9.97
N GLY A 37 15.53 5.47 10.05
CA GLY A 37 16.40 5.70 8.89
C GLY A 37 16.01 4.86 7.67
N ARG A 38 16.19 5.43 6.47
CA ARG A 38 15.77 4.87 5.16
C ARG A 38 16.14 3.39 4.96
N LYS A 39 17.33 2.98 5.39
CA LYS A 39 17.79 1.58 5.29
C LYS A 39 16.91 0.63 6.13
N THR A 40 16.54 1.04 7.34
CA THR A 40 15.66 0.27 8.22
C THR A 40 14.23 0.28 7.68
N ALA A 41 13.74 1.44 7.25
CA ALA A 41 12.42 1.57 6.63
C ALA A 41 12.26 0.64 5.42
N ASN A 42 13.21 0.65 4.49
CA ASN A 42 13.19 -0.22 3.31
C ASN A 42 13.20 -1.72 3.67
N LYS A 43 13.94 -2.12 4.71
CA LYS A 43 13.91 -3.51 5.18
C LYS A 43 12.53 -3.90 5.73
N LEU A 44 11.90 -3.04 6.52
CA LEU A 44 10.57 -3.26 7.08
C LEU A 44 9.50 -3.30 5.98
N LEU A 45 9.56 -2.40 5.01
CA LEU A 45 8.62 -2.37 3.87
C LEU A 45 8.73 -3.65 3.02
N ARG A 46 9.94 -4.10 2.70
CA ARG A 46 10.15 -5.37 1.99
C ARG A 46 9.63 -6.57 2.79
N SER A 47 9.91 -6.59 4.09
CA SER A 47 9.43 -7.63 5.01
C SER A 47 7.89 -7.66 5.08
N TYR A 48 7.25 -6.49 5.14
CA TYR A 48 5.79 -6.36 5.12
C TYR A 48 5.20 -6.93 3.85
N TRP A 49 5.69 -6.51 2.67
CA TRP A 49 5.16 -7.01 1.41
C TRP A 49 5.37 -8.51 1.24
N ASN A 50 6.55 -9.04 1.60
CA ASN A 50 6.78 -10.48 1.61
C ASN A 50 5.81 -11.24 2.52
N LYS A 51 5.43 -10.64 3.67
CA LYS A 51 4.42 -11.22 4.55
C LYS A 51 3.03 -11.18 3.89
N VAL A 52 2.63 -10.06 3.31
CA VAL A 52 1.37 -9.94 2.56
C VAL A 52 1.30 -10.99 1.45
N ASP A 53 2.35 -11.13 0.64
CA ASP A 53 2.37 -12.12 -0.46
C ASP A 53 2.20 -13.55 0.05
N ARG A 54 2.82 -13.90 1.17
CA ARG A 54 2.66 -15.21 1.80
C ARG A 54 1.27 -15.40 2.39
N VAL A 55 0.62 -14.36 2.89
CA VAL A 55 -0.77 -14.43 3.38
C VAL A 55 -1.71 -14.72 2.21
N ILE A 56 -1.57 -13.97 1.11
CA ILE A 56 -2.41 -14.13 -0.08
C ILE A 56 -2.13 -15.48 -0.75
N TYR A 57 -0.88 -15.75 -1.17
CA TYR A 57 -0.52 -16.87 -2.04
C TYR A 57 0.04 -18.10 -1.33
N GLY A 58 0.28 -18.04 -0.02
CA GLY A 58 0.88 -19.15 0.73
C GLY A 58 2.27 -19.51 0.20
N LYS A 59 2.52 -20.82 0.02
CA LYS A 59 3.81 -21.32 -0.50
C LYS A 59 4.09 -20.90 -1.95
N ALA A 60 3.07 -20.56 -2.72
CA ALA A 60 3.24 -20.14 -4.11
C ALA A 60 3.95 -18.78 -4.21
N ALA A 61 3.84 -17.94 -3.16
CA ALA A 61 4.65 -16.71 -3.07
C ALA A 61 6.14 -17.04 -3.22
N GLU A 62 6.64 -18.04 -2.52
CA GLU A 62 8.06 -18.40 -2.60
C GLU A 62 8.36 -19.27 -3.83
N ARG A 63 7.59 -20.34 -4.04
CA ARG A 63 7.90 -21.36 -5.05
C ARG A 63 7.69 -20.91 -6.49
N GLN A 64 6.77 -19.98 -6.71
CA GLN A 64 6.39 -19.48 -8.03
C GLN A 64 6.61 -17.98 -8.15
N ASN A 65 7.29 -17.37 -7.17
CA ASN A 65 7.52 -15.94 -7.10
C ASN A 65 6.23 -15.10 -7.23
N MET A 66 5.11 -15.63 -6.72
CA MET A 66 3.83 -14.90 -6.76
C MET A 66 3.86 -13.73 -5.78
N ARG A 67 3.44 -12.56 -6.27
CA ARG A 67 3.39 -11.31 -5.52
C ARG A 67 2.09 -10.59 -5.81
N VAL A 68 1.56 -9.85 -4.84
CA VAL A 68 0.41 -8.98 -5.09
C VAL A 68 0.89 -7.86 -6.02
N PRO A 69 0.23 -7.63 -7.19
CA PRO A 69 0.58 -6.51 -8.04
C PRO A 69 0.49 -5.20 -7.25
N ARG A 70 1.48 -4.33 -7.39
CA ARG A 70 1.56 -3.10 -6.59
C ARG A 70 2.50 -2.07 -7.20
N TRP A 71 2.15 -0.82 -7.01
CA TRP A 71 3.00 0.33 -7.31
C TRP A 71 3.23 1.11 -6.04
N CYS A 72 4.50 1.30 -5.66
CA CYS A 72 4.93 1.90 -4.41
C CYS A 72 5.70 3.19 -4.69
N PHE A 73 5.38 4.25 -3.95
CA PHE A 73 5.91 5.60 -4.13
C PHE A 73 6.57 6.08 -2.84
N ALA A 74 7.87 6.34 -2.88
CA ALA A 74 8.63 6.89 -1.76
C ALA A 74 8.38 8.39 -1.65
N HIS A 75 7.97 8.83 -0.46
CA HIS A 75 7.80 10.23 -0.10
C HIS A 75 8.69 10.53 1.11
N GLU A 76 9.30 11.70 1.13
CA GLU A 76 10.24 12.10 2.20
C GLU A 76 9.75 13.32 3.00
N GLY A 77 8.62 13.91 2.63
CA GLY A 77 8.13 15.15 3.24
C GLY A 77 9.02 16.35 2.91
N ALA A 78 8.68 17.52 3.44
CA ALA A 78 9.38 18.77 3.09
C ALA A 78 10.83 18.85 3.59
N ASP A 79 11.17 18.17 4.69
CA ASP A 79 12.48 18.22 5.35
C ASP A 79 13.37 16.99 5.08
N HIS A 80 12.94 16.07 4.22
CA HIS A 80 13.62 14.80 3.89
C HIS A 80 13.77 13.81 5.06
N GLU A 81 13.18 14.10 6.22
CA GLU A 81 13.31 13.24 7.40
C GLU A 81 12.11 12.30 7.57
N ASN A 82 11.02 12.49 6.83
CA ASN A 82 9.81 11.69 7.00
C ASN A 82 9.65 10.67 5.88
N PHE A 83 10.55 9.68 5.80
CA PHE A 83 10.44 8.63 4.79
C PHE A 83 9.22 7.73 5.04
N HIS A 84 8.31 7.69 4.08
CA HIS A 84 7.15 6.79 4.05
C HIS A 84 6.85 6.37 2.62
N VAL A 85 6.01 5.34 2.47
CA VAL A 85 5.63 4.83 1.15
C VAL A 85 4.12 4.90 0.98
N HIS A 86 3.68 5.52 -0.11
CA HIS A 86 2.33 5.34 -0.61
C HIS A 86 2.29 4.15 -1.56
N PHE A 87 1.15 3.50 -1.69
CA PHE A 87 0.98 2.44 -2.67
C PHE A 87 -0.43 2.42 -3.25
N VAL A 88 -0.54 1.83 -4.44
CA VAL A 88 -1.81 1.40 -5.03
C VAL A 88 -1.72 -0.06 -5.44
N ILE A 89 -2.79 -0.82 -5.21
CA ILE A 89 -2.90 -2.24 -5.61
C ILE A 89 -4.31 -2.56 -6.14
N PRO A 90 -4.47 -3.52 -7.06
CA PRO A 90 -5.71 -4.28 -7.17
C PRO A 90 -5.94 -5.10 -5.91
N SER A 91 -7.19 -5.13 -5.44
CA SER A 91 -7.59 -5.97 -4.31
C SER A 91 -7.28 -7.44 -4.62
N PRO A 92 -6.41 -8.12 -3.82
CA PRO A 92 -6.14 -9.55 -3.99
C PRO A 92 -7.25 -10.44 -3.40
N LEU A 93 -8.24 -9.85 -2.72
CA LEU A 93 -9.44 -10.51 -2.22
C LEU A 93 -10.67 -10.03 -2.99
N GLN A 94 -11.73 -10.84 -2.96
CA GLN A 94 -13.01 -10.51 -3.62
C GLN A 94 -13.63 -9.21 -3.08
N ASP A 95 -13.49 -8.96 -1.78
CA ASP A 95 -13.96 -7.75 -1.11
C ASP A 95 -12.80 -6.79 -0.88
N THR A 96 -12.93 -5.57 -1.40
CA THR A 96 -11.91 -4.52 -1.31
C THR A 96 -11.74 -4.02 0.13
N GLU A 97 -12.81 -3.94 0.92
CA GLU A 97 -12.72 -3.54 2.32
C GLU A 97 -12.00 -4.61 3.15
N GLN A 98 -12.26 -5.90 2.88
CA GLN A 98 -11.52 -6.99 3.54
C GLN A 98 -10.02 -6.92 3.24
N THR A 99 -9.65 -6.57 2.00
CA THR A 99 -8.24 -6.30 1.66
C THR A 99 -7.68 -5.15 2.51
N CYS A 100 -8.38 -4.02 2.58
CA CYS A 100 -7.93 -2.86 3.36
C CYS A 100 -7.77 -3.23 4.84
N CYS A 101 -8.74 -3.93 5.43
CA CYS A 101 -8.69 -4.39 6.82
C CYS A 101 -7.51 -5.33 7.07
N LEU A 102 -7.29 -6.31 6.19
CA LEU A 102 -6.15 -7.21 6.27
C LEU A 102 -4.82 -6.45 6.23
N LEU A 103 -4.65 -5.56 5.26
CA LEU A 103 -3.41 -4.82 5.09
C LEU A 103 -3.13 -3.87 6.27
N ASN A 104 -4.15 -3.19 6.77
CA ASN A 104 -4.05 -2.34 7.97
C ASN A 104 -3.65 -3.16 9.20
N ALA A 105 -4.31 -4.30 9.42
CA ALA A 105 -4.04 -5.18 10.55
C ALA A 105 -2.63 -5.77 10.48
N VAL A 106 -2.19 -6.24 9.31
CA VAL A 106 -0.86 -6.81 9.12
C VAL A 106 0.23 -5.75 9.28
N TRP A 107 -0.01 -4.51 8.82
CA TRP A 107 0.97 -3.42 8.99
C TRP A 107 1.07 -3.01 10.46
N ALA A 108 -0.05 -2.78 11.15
CA ALA A 108 -0.06 -2.39 12.56
C ALA A 108 0.64 -3.40 13.47
N GLN A 109 0.54 -4.69 13.15
CA GLN A 109 1.17 -5.78 13.91
C GLN A 109 2.58 -6.14 13.40
N HIS A 110 3.08 -5.50 12.34
CA HIS A 110 4.29 -5.94 11.67
C HIS A 110 5.54 -5.73 12.52
N HIS A 111 5.65 -4.57 13.16
CA HIS A 111 6.82 -4.18 13.94
C HIS A 111 6.47 -3.06 14.92
N ALA A 112 7.24 -2.90 16.01
CA ALA A 112 7.02 -1.80 16.96
C ALA A 112 7.21 -0.39 16.35
N GLN A 113 7.87 -0.32 15.18
CA GLN A 113 8.11 0.94 14.46
C GLN A 113 7.05 1.24 13.40
N THR A 114 6.15 0.31 13.05
CA THR A 114 5.08 0.55 12.08
C THR A 114 3.91 1.24 12.74
N ALA A 115 3.24 2.14 12.02
CA ALA A 115 2.14 2.92 12.59
C ALA A 115 0.99 2.02 13.10
N PRO A 116 0.32 2.43 14.20
CA PRO A 116 -0.84 1.71 14.73
C PRO A 116 -2.06 1.89 13.83
N LEU A 117 -3.10 1.05 14.00
CA LEU A 117 -4.34 1.13 13.21
C LEU A 117 -4.95 2.53 13.12
N ALA A 118 -4.98 3.27 14.24
CA ALA A 118 -5.53 4.62 14.30
C ALA A 118 -4.78 5.65 13.42
N LYS A 119 -3.57 5.33 12.97
CA LYS A 119 -2.72 6.18 12.13
C LYS A 119 -2.43 5.58 10.75
N ASN A 120 -2.79 4.32 10.54
CA ASN A 120 -2.64 3.68 9.24
C ASN A 120 -3.69 4.21 8.30
N TRP A 121 -3.37 4.37 7.03
CA TRP A 121 -4.34 4.83 6.05
C TRP A 121 -4.29 3.90 4.85
N ILE A 122 -5.11 2.85 4.87
CA ILE A 122 -5.24 1.91 3.74
C ILE A 122 -6.74 1.74 3.49
N MET A 123 -7.23 2.21 2.34
CA MET A 123 -8.65 2.37 2.07
C MET A 123 -9.02 2.03 0.62
N PRO A 124 -10.30 1.72 0.35
CA PRO A 124 -10.82 1.65 -1.01
C PRO A 124 -10.69 3.00 -1.70
N VAL A 125 -10.35 2.97 -2.98
CA VAL A 125 -10.19 4.18 -3.80
C VAL A 125 -11.56 4.69 -4.25
N LYS A 126 -11.81 5.98 -4.01
CA LYS A 126 -12.99 6.70 -4.52
C LYS A 126 -12.73 7.44 -5.83
N ASP A 127 -11.54 8.05 -5.96
CA ASP A 127 -11.12 8.78 -7.15
C ASP A 127 -9.67 8.39 -7.53
N ARG A 128 -9.54 7.63 -8.63
CA ARG A 128 -8.22 7.18 -9.13
C ARG A 128 -7.38 8.34 -9.68
N ALA A 129 -7.99 9.37 -10.26
CA ALA A 129 -7.26 10.51 -10.80
C ALA A 129 -6.64 11.33 -9.66
N ALA A 130 -7.41 11.58 -8.61
CA ALA A 130 -6.93 12.29 -7.43
C ALA A 130 -5.79 11.52 -6.73
N VAL A 131 -5.97 10.21 -6.50
CA VAL A 131 -4.93 9.35 -5.90
C VAL A 131 -3.67 9.32 -6.76
N THR A 132 -3.80 9.16 -8.08
CA THR A 132 -2.64 9.10 -8.98
C THR A 132 -1.87 10.41 -8.98
N SER A 133 -2.58 11.55 -9.02
CA SER A 133 -1.94 12.87 -8.92
C SER A 133 -1.16 13.01 -7.61
N TYR A 134 -1.76 12.54 -6.51
CA TYR A 134 -1.19 12.60 -5.17
C TYR A 134 0.05 11.71 -5.01
N VAL A 135 -0.02 10.42 -5.32
CA VAL A 135 1.13 9.50 -5.09
C VAL A 135 2.34 9.84 -5.97
N THR A 136 2.12 10.51 -7.09
CA THR A 136 3.18 10.94 -8.02
C THR A 136 3.65 12.39 -7.79
N HIS A 137 3.14 13.07 -6.76
CA HIS A 137 3.40 14.51 -6.61
C HIS A 137 4.87 14.82 -6.27
N GLU A 138 5.59 13.96 -5.56
CA GLU A 138 7.01 14.19 -5.25
C GLU A 138 7.96 13.98 -6.46
N TYR A 139 7.45 13.52 -7.61
CA TYR A 139 8.26 13.22 -8.80
C TYR A 139 9.00 14.45 -9.36
N TRP A 140 8.43 15.65 -9.23
CA TRP A 140 9.13 16.87 -9.66
C TRP A 140 10.45 17.07 -8.89
N ARG A 141 10.53 16.61 -7.64
CA ARG A 141 11.68 16.74 -6.75
C ARG A 141 12.60 15.53 -6.80
N MET A 142 12.04 14.32 -6.69
CA MET A 142 12.82 13.08 -6.59
C MET A 142 13.03 12.36 -7.92
N GLY A 143 12.32 12.74 -8.99
CA GLY A 143 12.39 12.05 -10.28
C GLY A 143 12.02 10.57 -10.14
N SER A 144 12.80 9.69 -10.78
CA SER A 144 12.61 8.24 -10.72
C SER A 144 12.66 7.67 -9.31
N ASP A 145 13.37 8.30 -8.36
CA ASP A 145 13.46 7.82 -6.98
C ASP A 145 12.12 7.90 -6.23
N THR A 146 11.12 8.62 -6.76
CA THR A 146 9.74 8.53 -6.27
C THR A 146 9.20 7.13 -6.43
N ILE A 147 9.57 6.39 -7.49
CA ILE A 147 9.11 5.00 -7.68
C ILE A 147 10.03 4.07 -6.90
N SER A 148 9.46 3.30 -5.97
CA SER A 148 10.21 2.30 -5.23
C SER A 148 10.26 0.98 -6.00
N ASP A 149 11.14 0.88 -7.00
CA ASP A 149 11.26 -0.31 -7.88
C ASP A 149 11.37 -1.62 -7.09
N ASN A 150 12.10 -1.60 -5.99
CA ASN A 150 12.30 -2.76 -5.12
C ASN A 150 11.05 -3.23 -4.35
N LEU A 151 9.99 -2.41 -4.34
CA LEU A 151 8.72 -2.70 -3.69
C LEU A 151 7.60 -2.91 -4.72
N CYS A 152 7.73 -2.32 -5.91
CA CYS A 152 6.80 -2.49 -7.00
C CYS A 152 6.77 -3.92 -7.53
N TRP A 153 5.62 -4.32 -8.05
CA TRP A 153 5.43 -5.56 -8.77
C TRP A 153 4.32 -5.35 -9.80
N ASP A 154 4.68 -5.11 -11.04
CA ASP A 154 3.74 -4.76 -12.13
C ASP A 154 3.39 -5.95 -13.04
N ASN A 155 3.90 -7.15 -12.71
CA ASN A 155 3.71 -8.32 -13.54
C ASN A 155 2.29 -8.88 -13.37
N ALA A 156 1.48 -8.75 -14.43
CA ALA A 156 0.15 -9.34 -14.53
C ALA A 156 0.24 -10.87 -14.44
N GLN A 157 -0.26 -11.44 -13.35
CA GLN A 157 -0.27 -12.88 -13.16
C GLN A 157 -1.40 -13.51 -13.97
N LEU A 158 -1.08 -13.95 -15.19
CA LEU A 158 -2.07 -14.39 -16.18
C LEU A 158 -2.77 -15.73 -15.86
N ASN A 159 -2.37 -16.50 -14.84
CA ASN A 159 -2.81 -17.91 -14.74
C ASN A 159 -3.12 -18.43 -13.31
N PHE A 160 -3.33 -17.57 -12.32
CA PHE A 160 -3.71 -18.04 -10.98
C PHE A 160 -5.23 -18.20 -10.86
N ALA A 161 -5.73 -19.42 -11.03
CA ALA A 161 -7.13 -19.77 -10.80
C ALA A 161 -7.29 -20.40 -9.41
N PRO A 162 -7.77 -19.66 -8.39
CA PRO A 162 -8.07 -20.24 -7.09
C PRO A 162 -9.23 -21.24 -7.19
N ASN A 163 -9.13 -22.35 -6.46
CA ASN A 163 -10.24 -23.29 -6.23
C ASN A 163 -10.74 -23.17 -4.78
N ASP A 164 -11.85 -23.83 -4.44
CA ASP A 164 -12.46 -23.74 -3.10
C ASP A 164 -11.49 -24.08 -1.96
N ASN A 165 -10.63 -25.08 -2.18
CA ASN A 165 -9.60 -25.48 -1.22
C ASN A 165 -8.57 -24.35 -1.02
N TYR A 166 -8.15 -23.68 -2.09
CA TYR A 166 -7.27 -22.53 -1.98
C TYR A 166 -7.91 -21.39 -1.18
N THR A 167 -9.19 -21.09 -1.43
CA THR A 167 -9.93 -20.03 -0.71
C THR A 167 -9.99 -20.33 0.79
N GLN A 168 -10.30 -21.57 1.18
CA GLN A 168 -10.28 -21.99 2.59
C GLN A 168 -8.88 -21.85 3.21
N GLN A 169 -7.84 -22.29 2.50
CA GLN A 169 -6.46 -22.14 2.98
C GLN A 169 -6.05 -20.67 3.08
N GLN A 170 -6.51 -19.80 2.18
CA GLN A 170 -6.27 -18.36 2.23
C GLN A 170 -6.94 -17.74 3.45
N ALA A 171 -8.20 -18.07 3.71
CA ALA A 171 -8.91 -17.64 4.93
C ALA A 171 -8.16 -18.08 6.20
N HIS A 172 -7.67 -19.32 6.26
CA HIS A 172 -6.85 -19.78 7.39
C HIS A 172 -5.55 -18.98 7.55
N ARG A 173 -4.87 -18.64 6.44
CA ARG A 173 -3.65 -17.80 6.49
C ARG A 173 -3.97 -16.38 6.97
N ILE A 174 -5.07 -15.81 6.52
CA ILE A 174 -5.57 -14.50 6.95
C ILE A 174 -5.79 -14.48 8.46
N THR A 175 -6.56 -15.43 9.00
CA THR A 175 -6.84 -15.53 10.43
C THR A 175 -5.58 -15.75 11.28
N ARG A 176 -4.56 -16.42 10.73
CA ARG A 176 -3.25 -16.57 11.39
C ARG A 176 -2.39 -15.31 11.32
N ALA A 177 -2.56 -14.49 10.29
CA ALA A 177 -1.80 -13.25 10.10
C ALA A 177 -2.39 -12.08 10.90
N ALA A 178 -3.71 -12.04 11.02
CA ALA A 178 -4.47 -11.13 11.86
C ALA A 178 -5.66 -11.89 12.44
N SER A 179 -5.76 -11.94 13.78
CA SER A 179 -6.87 -12.62 14.44
C SER A 179 -8.21 -11.94 14.10
N PRO A 180 -9.36 -12.62 14.30
CA PRO A 180 -10.67 -12.02 14.03
C PRO A 180 -10.89 -10.71 14.81
N LEU A 181 -10.38 -10.62 16.04
CA LEU A 181 -10.42 -9.39 16.84
C LEU A 181 -9.64 -8.25 16.17
N TRP A 182 -8.43 -8.54 15.67
CA TRP A 182 -7.62 -7.55 14.96
C TRP A 182 -8.27 -7.10 13.64
N LEU A 183 -8.90 -8.02 12.91
CA LEU A 183 -9.62 -7.70 11.68
C LEU A 183 -10.85 -6.83 11.98
N GLN A 184 -11.57 -7.09 13.06
CA GLN A 184 -12.69 -6.25 13.50
C GLN A 184 -12.21 -4.84 13.92
N GLN A 185 -11.10 -4.74 14.65
CA GLN A 185 -10.50 -3.45 14.99
C GLN A 185 -10.03 -2.69 13.74
N ALA A 186 -9.47 -3.38 12.76
CA ALA A 186 -9.08 -2.77 11.49
C ALA A 186 -10.30 -2.30 10.68
N GLN A 187 -11.41 -3.03 10.71
CA GLN A 187 -12.67 -2.59 10.10
C GLN A 187 -13.23 -1.34 10.78
N GLN A 188 -13.19 -1.27 12.12
CA GLN A 188 -13.61 -0.07 12.84
C GLN A 188 -12.75 1.14 12.44
N ALA A 189 -11.42 0.98 12.45
CA ALA A 189 -10.50 2.05 12.04
C ALA A 189 -10.73 2.49 10.59
N LEU A 190 -10.99 1.55 9.67
CA LEU A 190 -11.33 1.85 8.28
C LEU A 190 -12.64 2.65 8.17
N ASN A 191 -13.67 2.28 8.93
CA ASN A 191 -14.94 3.01 8.95
C ASN A 191 -14.76 4.45 9.45
N ASP A 192 -13.98 4.63 10.53
CA ASP A 192 -13.67 5.95 11.07
C ASP A 192 -12.91 6.81 10.04
N GLN A 193 -11.96 6.23 9.31
CA GLN A 193 -11.21 6.90 8.23
C GLN A 193 -12.10 7.28 7.05
N LYS A 194 -13.01 6.40 6.65
CA LYS A 194 -13.99 6.68 5.59
C LYS A 194 -14.88 7.87 5.97
N ALA A 195 -15.37 7.90 7.22
CA ALA A 195 -16.18 9.00 7.72
C ALA A 195 -15.38 10.31 7.77
N GLN A 196 -14.13 10.29 8.20
CA GLN A 196 -13.24 11.46 8.19
C GLN A 196 -13.01 11.98 6.77
N TYR A 197 -12.75 11.09 5.82
CA TYR A 197 -12.54 11.44 4.41
C TYR A 197 -13.79 12.07 3.79
N GLU A 198 -14.97 11.55 4.12
CA GLU A 198 -16.25 12.11 3.66
C GLU A 198 -16.53 13.50 4.26
N ALA A 199 -16.12 13.72 5.51
CA ALA A 199 -16.28 15.01 6.17
C ALA A 199 -15.30 16.07 5.66
N SER A 200 -14.05 15.69 5.31
CA SER A 200 -13.02 16.64 4.89
C SER A 200 -13.02 16.91 3.38
N GLY A 201 -13.37 15.92 2.56
CA GLY A 201 -13.30 16.00 1.09
C GLY A 201 -11.89 16.17 0.51
N ASP A 202 -10.84 16.11 1.34
CA ASP A 202 -9.45 16.39 0.95
C ASP A 202 -8.51 15.23 1.30
N LEU A 203 -7.61 14.93 0.36
CA LEU A 203 -6.51 13.98 0.50
C LEU A 203 -5.44 14.46 1.51
N GLN A 204 -5.45 15.73 1.95
CA GLN A 204 -4.52 16.24 2.99
C GLN A 204 -4.50 15.40 4.28
N MET A 205 -5.58 14.67 4.59
CA MET A 205 -5.61 13.75 5.74
C MET A 205 -4.63 12.57 5.59
N MET A 206 -4.21 12.25 4.36
CA MET A 206 -3.24 11.19 4.06
C MET A 206 -1.82 11.55 4.53
N GLU A 207 -1.52 12.84 4.66
CA GLU A 207 -0.22 13.35 5.12
C GLU A 207 -0.15 13.53 6.65
N ARG A 208 -1.25 13.92 7.31
CA ARG A 208 -1.24 14.51 8.67
C ARG A 208 -1.33 13.55 9.89
N GLY A 209 -1.28 12.23 9.69
CA GLY A 209 -1.25 11.22 10.77
C GLY A 209 0.13 10.80 11.24
#